data_AF-A0A353GDV0-F1
#
_entry.id   AF-A0A353GDV0-F1
#
_cell.length_a   1.000
_cell.length_b   1.000
_cell.length_c   1.000
_cell.angle_alpha   90.00
_cell.angle_beta   90.00
_cell.angle_gamma   90.00
#
_symmetry.space_group_name_H-M   'P 1'
#
loop_
_entity.id
_entity.type
_entity.pdbx_description
1 polymer ?
#
loop_
_entity_poly.entity_id
_entity_poly.type
_entity_poly.pdbx_seq_one_letter_code
_entity_poly.pdbx_strand_id
1 'polypeptide(L)' 'MSQYIQDMIDTKRGKYLLVNALARRVRALQSGSKVLVNRHSANAIDIALEEFKQGKVCIIDKGISIADELAGLPDKTSPK' A
#
# COMPACT_ATOMS: atom_id res chain seq x y z
N MET A 1 -2.92 13.37 -1.23
CA MET A 1 -2.30 12.03 -1.39
C MET A 1 -2.99 11.12 -0.40
N SER A 2 -3.35 9.88 -0.76
CA SER A 2 -4.09 8.99 0.17
C SER A 2 -3.23 8.70 1.40
N GLN A 3 -3.78 8.89 2.61
CA GLN A 3 -3.08 8.69 3.89
C GLN A 3 -2.38 7.32 3.96
N TYR A 4 -3.03 6.29 3.43
CA TYR A 4 -2.50 4.93 3.30
C TYR A 4 -1.16 4.82 2.57
N ILE A 5 -0.95 5.61 1.50
CA ILE A 5 0.31 5.59 0.75
C ILE A 5 1.41 6.28 1.57
N GLN A 6 1.05 7.32 2.34
CA GLN A 6 1.99 8.02 3.20
C GLN A 6 2.46 7.09 4.33
N ASP A 7 1.54 6.43 5.02
CA ASP A 7 1.86 5.48 6.10
C ASP A 7 2.77 4.34 5.62
N MET A 8 2.54 3.86 4.38
CA MET A 8 3.39 2.89 3.70
C MET A 8 4.80 3.43 3.42
N ILE A 9 4.93 4.70 3.02
CA ILE A 9 6.23 5.34 2.77
C ILE A 9 6.96 5.58 4.09
N ASP A 10 6.29 5.81 5.20
CA ASP A 10 6.96 6.17 6.45
C ASP A 10 7.70 5.00 7.10
N THR A 11 7.40 3.75 6.69
CA THR A 11 8.12 2.54 7.15
C THR A 11 9.04 1.98 6.06
N LYS A 12 10.25 1.51 6.44
CA LYS A 12 11.16 0.85 5.48
C LYS A 12 10.50 -0.35 4.80
N ARG A 13 9.79 -1.19 5.56
CA ARG A 13 9.05 -2.35 5.05
C ARG A 13 7.96 -1.92 4.07
N GLY A 14 7.16 -0.92 4.42
CA GLY A 14 6.11 -0.39 3.55
C GLY A 14 6.66 0.13 2.23
N LYS A 15 7.74 0.90 2.22
CA LYS A 15 8.37 1.37 0.96
C LYS A 15 8.67 0.22 -0.02
N TYR A 16 9.26 -0.87 0.46
CA TYR A 16 9.58 -2.03 -0.39
C TYR A 16 8.31 -2.75 -0.88
N LEU A 17 7.31 -2.91 -0.01
CA LEU A 17 6.03 -3.49 -0.39
C LEU A 17 5.31 -2.65 -1.45
N LEU A 18 5.33 -1.33 -1.30
CA LEU A 18 4.74 -0.39 -2.25
C LEU A 18 5.39 -0.52 -3.63
N VAL A 19 6.72 -0.47 -3.69
CA VAL A 19 7.48 -0.60 -4.94
C VAL A 19 7.21 -1.94 -5.61
N ASN A 20 7.21 -3.03 -4.84
CA ASN A 20 6.96 -4.37 -5.40
C ASN A 20 5.53 -4.50 -5.92
N ALA A 21 4.54 -4.00 -5.16
CA ALA A 21 3.13 -4.02 -5.58
C ALA A 21 2.91 -3.18 -6.84
N LEU A 22 3.52 -2.00 -6.91
CA LEU A 22 3.47 -1.14 -8.09
C LEU A 22 4.08 -1.84 -9.31
N ALA A 23 5.27 -2.42 -9.17
CA ALA A 23 5.95 -3.13 -10.25
C ALA A 23 5.12 -4.32 -10.76
N ARG A 24 4.50 -5.09 -9.85
CA ARG A 24 3.59 -6.19 -10.23
C ARG A 24 2.38 -5.67 -11.00
N ARG A 25 1.80 -4.55 -10.58
CA ARG A 25 0.63 -3.97 -11.27
C ARG A 25 1.00 -3.45 -12.65
N VAL A 26 2.13 -2.77 -12.79
CA VAL A 26 2.65 -2.31 -14.09
C VAL A 26 2.82 -3.48 -15.07
N ARG A 27 3.44 -4.58 -14.64
CA ARG A 27 3.58 -5.79 -15.48
C ARG A 27 2.23 -6.37 -15.90
N ALA A 28 1.25 -6.39 -14.99
CA ALA A 28 -0.10 -6.86 -15.31
C ALA A 28 -0.79 -5.95 -16.35
N LEU A 29 -0.62 -4.63 -16.26
CA LEU A 29 -1.14 -3.69 -17.25
C LEU A 29 -0.48 -3.89 -18.61
N GLN A 30 0.85 -4.09 -18.63
CA GLN A 30 1.61 -4.38 -19.85
C GLN A 30 1.19 -5.72 -20.49
N SER A 31 0.75 -6.70 -19.70
CA SER A 31 0.20 -7.97 -20.19
C SER A 31 -1.29 -7.88 -20.57
N GLY A 32 -1.88 -6.68 -20.64
CA GLY A 32 -3.26 -6.48 -21.07
C GLY A 32 -4.33 -6.57 -19.98
N SER A 33 -3.95 -6.49 -18.69
CA SER A 33 -4.92 -6.45 -17.59
C SER A 33 -5.81 -5.20 -17.70
N LYS A 34 -7.05 -5.33 -17.21
CA LYS A 34 -8.03 -4.24 -17.20
C LYS A 34 -7.55 -3.07 -16.35
N VAL A 35 -7.66 -1.87 -16.91
CA VAL A 35 -7.46 -0.59 -16.22
C VAL A 35 -8.69 -0.29 -15.36
N LEU A 36 -8.48 0.10 -14.10
CA LEU A 36 -9.52 0.32 -13.09
C LEU A 36 -9.89 1.79 -12.87
N VAL A 37 -9.13 2.70 -13.47
CA VAL A 37 -9.37 4.16 -13.42
C VAL A 37 -9.73 4.69 -14.81
N ASN A 38 -10.43 5.83 -14.85
CA ASN A 38 -10.65 6.52 -16.12
C ASN A 38 -9.30 7.02 -16.66
N ARG A 39 -9.01 6.66 -17.91
CA ARG A 39 -7.68 6.81 -18.51
C ARG A 39 -7.32 8.28 -18.69
N HIS A 40 -6.27 8.73 -17.99
CA HIS A 40 -5.61 10.01 -18.25
C HIS A 40 -4.22 9.86 -18.88
N SER A 41 -3.64 8.65 -18.90
CA SER A 41 -2.30 8.38 -19.46
C SER A 41 -2.29 7.03 -20.21
N ALA A 42 -1.42 6.91 -21.20
CA ALA A 42 -1.11 5.65 -21.89
C ALA A 42 0.01 4.86 -21.19
N ASN A 43 0.74 5.47 -20.26
CA ASN A 43 1.85 4.86 -19.55
C ASN A 43 1.33 3.97 -18.40
N ALA A 44 1.73 2.70 -18.41
CA ALA A 44 1.34 1.73 -17.38
C ALA A 44 1.76 2.13 -15.96
N ILE A 45 2.89 2.86 -15.81
CA ILE A 45 3.36 3.35 -14.51
C ILE A 45 2.39 4.39 -13.94
N ASP A 46 2.02 5.39 -14.75
CA ASP A 46 1.11 6.45 -14.33
C ASP A 46 -0.27 5.88 -13.99
N ILE A 47 -0.77 4.95 -14.82
CA ILE A 47 -2.03 4.26 -14.58
C ILE A 47 -2.00 3.51 -13.24
N ALA A 48 -0.94 2.74 -12.97
CA ALA A 48 -0.80 2.02 -11.71
C ALA A 48 -0.79 3.00 -10.53
N LEU A 49 -0.01 4.08 -10.60
CA LEU A 49 0.03 5.10 -9.54
C LEU A 49 -1.35 5.71 -9.27
N GLU A 50 -2.12 6.04 -10.31
CA GLU A 50 -3.47 6.56 -10.16
C GLU A 50 -4.43 5.53 -9.55
N GLU A 51 -4.32 4.25 -9.94
CA GLU A 51 -5.11 3.17 -9.32
C GLU A 51 -4.81 3.02 -7.82
N PHE A 52 -3.54 3.15 -7.40
CA PHE A 52 -3.17 3.14 -5.99
C PHE A 52 -3.68 4.39 -5.25
N LYS A 53 -3.53 5.59 -5.85
CA LYS A 53 -4.02 6.85 -5.25
C LYS A 53 -5.53 6.84 -5.04
N GLN A 54 -6.29 6.27 -5.98
CA GLN A 54 -7.75 6.14 -5.92
C GLN A 54 -8.21 4.91 -5.12
N GLY A 55 -7.29 4.14 -4.51
CA GLY A 55 -7.62 2.96 -3.71
C GLY A 55 -8.28 1.83 -4.52
N LYS A 56 -8.09 1.79 -5.84
CA LYS A 56 -8.58 0.70 -6.70
C LYS A 56 -7.69 -0.54 -6.63
N VAL A 57 -6.43 -0.35 -6.23
CA VAL A 57 -5.46 -1.42 -5.97
C VAL A 57 -4.92 -1.23 -4.55
N CYS A 58 -4.93 -2.30 -3.77
CA CYS A 58 -4.48 -2.31 -2.37
C CYS A 58 -3.44 -3.41 -2.15
N ILE A 59 -2.58 -3.22 -1.15
CA ILE A 59 -1.58 -4.21 -0.76
C ILE A 59 -2.16 -4.97 0.43
N ILE A 60 -2.39 -6.26 0.25
CA ILE A 60 -2.84 -7.15 1.31
C ILE A 60 -1.61 -7.90 1.81
N ASP A 61 -1.09 -7.50 2.96
CA ASP A 61 -0.07 -8.24 3.69
C ASP A 61 -0.75 -9.24 4.63
N LYS A 62 -0.61 -10.54 4.38
CA LYS A 62 -1.23 -11.60 5.19
C LYS A 62 -0.50 -11.84 6.52
N GLY A 63 0.43 -10.97 6.92
CA GLY A 63 1.31 -11.15 8.07
C GLY A 63 1.15 -10.18 9.25
N ILE A 64 0.03 -9.44 9.38
CA ILE A 64 -0.22 -8.57 10.54
C ILE A 64 -1.67 -8.70 11.03
N SER A 65 -1.84 -9.21 12.25
CA SER A 65 -3.01 -8.96 13.08
C SER A 65 -2.89 -7.54 13.61
N ILE A 66 -3.84 -6.66 13.28
CA ILE A 66 -3.88 -5.26 13.76
C ILE A 66 -4.05 -5.17 15.30
N ALA A 67 -4.17 -6.31 15.98
CA ALA A 67 -4.24 -6.39 17.43
C ALA A 67 -2.88 -6.14 18.12
N ASP A 68 -1.74 -6.37 17.45
CA ASP A 68 -0.43 -6.33 18.13
C ASP A 68 0.17 -4.91 18.25
N GLU A 69 -0.26 -3.95 17.42
CA GLU A 69 0.24 -2.56 17.46
C GLU A 69 -0.45 -1.68 18.54
N LEU A 70 -1.56 -2.13 19.12
CA LEU A 70 -2.25 -1.42 20.22
C LEU A 70 -1.74 -1.81 21.61
N ALA A 71 -0.86 -2.82 21.72
CA ALA A 71 -0.29 -3.27 23.00
C ALA A 71 0.92 -2.43 23.47
N GLY A 72 1.33 -1.41 22.72
CA GLY A 72 2.46 -0.52 23.04
C GLY A 72 2.16 0.63 24.01
N LEU A 73 1.10 0.55 24.82
CA LEU A 73 0.86 1.50 25.90
C LEU A 73 1.72 1.09 27.12
N PRO A 74 2.52 2.01 27.70
CA PRO A 74 3.43 1.66 28.79
C PRO A 74 2.66 1.11 29.99
N ASP A 75 3.12 -0.04 30.47
CA ASP A 75 2.72 -0.71 31.71
C ASP A 75 2.65 0.32 32.85
N LYS A 76 1.42 0.56 33.33
CA LYS A 76 1.15 1.36 34.55
C LYS A 76 0.71 0.49 35.71
N THR A 77 1.24 -0.73 35.82
CA THR A 77 0.95 -1.61 36.95
C THR A 77 2.22 -2.12 37.64
N SER A 78 3.02 -1.18 38.16
CA SER A 78 3.83 -1.43 39.35
C SER A 78 3.09 -0.89 40.58
N PRO A 79 2.56 -1.74 41.48
CA PRO A 79 2.48 -1.40 42.88
C PRO A 79 3.77 -1.88 43.59
N LYS A 80 4.37 -0.96 44.34
CA LYS A 80 5.40 -1.22 45.36
C LYS A 80 4.90 -2.20 46.41
#